data_AF-A0A944C1K8-F1
#
_entry.id   AF-A0A944C1K8-F1
#
_cell.length_a   1.000
_cell.length_b   1.000
_cell.length_c   1.000
_cell.angle_alpha   90.00
_cell.angle_beta   90.00
_cell.angle_gamma   90.00
#
_symmetry.space_group_name_H-M   'P 1'
#
loop_
_entity.id
_entity.type
_entity.pdbx_description
1 polymer ?
#
loop_
_entity_poly.entity_id
_entity_poly.type
_entity_poly.pdbx_seq_one_letter_code
_entity_poly.pdbx_strand_id
1 'polypeptide(L)'
;MFVMTMTKRRLIRAVMFILVLVTGIAIGVFAILSSIDTGAENIRLPIYCVKRSDNMISVTFDCAWGNSNTDELISILSEAKVKATFFVTGEFADKYPDDIRKLSEAGHEIANHSDKHPHIKGMNVNDLIADTKECSRKIKMITGCEPTLYRAPYGEYDDKSMTTIFGMGMSAIQWNKDSIDWDKPSPETIIERTTVNITSGSILLFHNDLENTTKALPTVLKNLSEQGFEFCTVSELLLDGEYTIDSNGMQIPKANATAAIVYSENSTVNSAFETLSEKLTASDIDALAESGLTPDMARKLSGYLTSEQITALGDLSEEELLGSFELLKNAVYGSDTNSGSTDSDNTSSLVKD
;
A
#
# COMPACT_ATOMS: atom_id res chain seq x y z
N MET A 1 69.60 11.28 14.35
CA MET A 1 68.86 12.12 13.38
C MET A 1 68.87 11.39 12.03
N PHE A 2 67.83 10.61 11.72
CA PHE A 2 67.73 9.91 10.43
C PHE A 2 67.19 10.89 9.39
N VAL A 3 68.06 11.42 8.53
CA VAL A 3 67.66 12.26 7.40
C VAL A 3 67.21 11.33 6.28
N MET A 4 65.89 11.17 6.11
CA MET A 4 65.33 10.35 5.04
C MET A 4 65.39 11.14 3.72
N THR A 5 66.38 10.85 2.88
CA THR A 5 66.51 11.48 1.56
C THR A 5 65.51 10.85 0.58
N MET A 6 64.45 11.61 0.27
CA MET A 6 63.48 11.26 -0.77
C MET A 6 64.13 11.43 -2.15
N THR A 7 64.37 10.33 -2.86
CA THR A 7 64.86 10.38 -4.24
C THR A 7 63.71 10.73 -5.19
N LYS A 8 63.98 11.46 -6.29
CA LYS A 8 62.96 11.85 -7.29
C LYS A 8 62.10 10.66 -7.76
N ARG A 9 62.69 9.46 -7.86
CA ARG A 9 61.99 8.22 -8.23
C ARG A 9 61.00 7.73 -7.15
N ARG A 10 61.31 7.92 -5.86
CA ARG A 10 60.40 7.58 -4.75
C ARG A 10 59.27 8.60 -4.63
N LEU A 11 59.54 9.87 -4.90
CA LEU A 11 58.52 10.92 -4.95
C LEU A 11 57.50 10.68 -6.09
N ILE A 12 57.98 10.36 -7.30
CA ILE A 12 57.09 10.05 -8.44
C ILE A 12 56.20 8.84 -8.14
N ARG A 13 56.74 7.78 -7.52
CA ARG A 13 55.95 6.60 -7.14
C ARG A 13 54.89 6.92 -6.08
N ALA A 14 55.23 7.74 -5.08
CA ALA A 14 54.26 8.16 -4.06
C ALA A 14 53.13 9.00 -4.67
N VAL A 15 53.46 9.94 -5.57
CA VAL A 15 52.45 10.76 -6.26
C VAL A 15 51.55 9.91 -7.15
N MET A 16 52.11 8.97 -7.93
CA MET A 16 51.31 8.05 -8.75
C MET A 16 50.40 7.16 -7.91
N PHE A 17 50.88 6.67 -6.76
CA PHE A 17 50.08 5.85 -5.85
C PHE A 17 48.92 6.65 -5.24
N ILE A 18 49.16 7.90 -4.83
CA ILE A 18 48.11 8.81 -4.35
C ILE A 18 47.09 9.11 -5.46
N LEU A 19 47.55 9.32 -6.70
CA LEU A 19 46.66 9.62 -7.82
C LEU A 19 45.75 8.43 -8.13
N VAL A 20 46.29 7.21 -8.17
CA VAL A 20 45.50 5.98 -8.33
C VAL A 20 44.51 5.79 -7.18
N LEU A 21 44.93 6.07 -5.94
CA LEU A 21 44.06 5.98 -4.76
C LEU A 21 42.89 6.98 -4.84
N VAL A 22 43.16 8.24 -5.19
CA VAL A 22 42.14 9.29 -5.36
C VAL A 22 41.19 8.95 -6.51
N THR A 23 41.69 8.37 -7.60
CA THR A 23 40.87 7.98 -8.75
C THR A 23 39.98 6.77 -8.40
N GLY A 24 40.51 5.79 -7.67
CA GLY A 24 39.74 4.64 -7.17
C GLY A 24 38.66 5.04 -6.17
N ILE A 25 38.95 5.99 -5.27
CA ILE A 25 37.96 6.55 -4.34
C ILE A 25 36.88 7.32 -5.11
N ALA A 26 37.24 8.12 -6.11
CA ALA A 26 36.28 8.85 -6.94
C ALA A 26 35.36 7.91 -7.73
N ILE A 27 35.90 6.81 -8.28
CA ILE A 27 35.12 5.78 -8.97
C ILE A 27 34.19 5.04 -8.00
N GLY A 28 34.68 4.70 -6.80
CA GLY A 28 33.88 4.05 -5.76
C GLY A 28 32.73 4.94 -5.26
N VAL A 29 33.00 6.22 -5.02
CA VAL A 29 31.98 7.22 -4.63
C VAL A 29 30.98 7.43 -5.77
N PHE A 30 31.44 7.51 -7.02
CA PHE A 30 30.55 7.63 -8.18
C PHE A 30 29.67 6.38 -8.37
N ALA A 31 30.21 5.17 -8.17
CA ALA A 31 29.45 3.93 -8.20
C ALA A 31 28.40 3.88 -7.09
N ILE A 32 28.77 4.27 -5.86
CA ILE A 32 27.85 4.36 -4.71
C ILE A 32 26.74 5.38 -4.99
N LEU A 33 27.08 6.57 -5.49
CA LEU A 33 26.10 7.60 -5.88
C LEU A 33 25.19 7.15 -7.03
N SER A 34 25.71 6.37 -7.97
CA SER A 34 24.91 5.82 -9.09
C SER A 34 24.04 4.63 -8.67
N SER A 35 24.44 3.88 -7.64
CA SER A 35 23.62 2.81 -7.03
C SER A 35 22.57 3.32 -6.05
N ILE A 36 22.65 4.58 -5.62
CA ILE A 36 21.61 5.22 -4.79
C ILE A 36 20.35 5.54 -5.63
N ASP A 37 20.38 5.42 -6.95
CA ASP A 37 19.25 5.82 -7.81
C ASP A 37 19.02 4.90 -9.03
N THR A 38 18.95 3.59 -8.81
CA THR A 38 18.43 2.63 -9.81
C THR A 38 17.52 1.53 -9.21
N GLY A 39 17.02 1.74 -7.99
CA GLY A 39 15.78 1.08 -7.60
C GLY A 39 14.69 1.65 -8.51
N ALA A 40 13.92 0.81 -9.20
CA ALA A 40 12.76 1.25 -9.97
C ALA A 40 12.02 2.35 -9.19
N GLU A 41 11.79 3.52 -9.80
CA GLU A 41 10.96 4.55 -9.18
C GLU A 41 9.71 3.86 -8.64
N ASN A 42 9.54 3.84 -7.32
CA ASN A 42 8.37 3.23 -6.70
C ASN A 42 7.19 4.13 -7.07
N ILE A 43 6.58 3.87 -8.24
CA ILE A 43 5.35 4.52 -8.68
C ILE A 43 4.35 4.32 -7.55
N ARG A 44 4.06 5.39 -6.83
CA ARG A 44 3.09 5.35 -5.72
C ARG A 44 1.72 5.58 -6.31
N LEU A 45 1.04 4.48 -6.65
CA LEU A 45 -0.31 4.53 -7.19
C LEU A 45 -1.33 4.86 -6.09
N PRO A 46 -2.39 5.63 -6.40
CA PRO A 46 -3.54 5.74 -5.52
C PRO A 46 -4.31 4.41 -5.45
N ILE A 47 -5.18 4.28 -4.45
CA ILE A 47 -6.00 3.09 -4.23
C ILE A 47 -7.29 3.20 -5.05
N TYR A 48 -7.43 2.36 -6.06
CA TYR A 48 -8.62 2.26 -6.92
C TYR A 48 -9.68 1.32 -6.35
N CYS A 49 -9.24 0.26 -5.67
CA CYS A 49 -10.08 -0.73 -5.02
C CYS A 49 -9.25 -1.53 -4.01
N VAL A 50 -9.91 -2.38 -3.23
CA VAL A 50 -9.27 -3.19 -2.18
C VAL A 50 -9.51 -4.67 -2.46
N LYS A 51 -8.50 -5.52 -2.25
CA LYS A 51 -8.71 -6.97 -2.31
C LYS A 51 -9.38 -7.45 -1.02
N ARG A 52 -10.69 -7.70 -1.10
CA ARG A 52 -11.49 -8.19 0.04
C ARG A 52 -12.27 -9.45 -0.31
N SER A 53 -12.72 -10.17 0.72
CA SER A 53 -13.53 -11.39 0.60
C SER A 53 -14.82 -11.34 1.41
N ASP A 54 -15.11 -10.21 2.05
CA ASP A 54 -16.23 -9.96 2.96
C ASP A 54 -17.41 -9.21 2.29
N ASN A 55 -17.42 -9.14 0.96
CA ASN A 55 -18.40 -8.40 0.15
C ASN A 55 -18.60 -6.91 0.51
N MET A 56 -17.64 -6.28 1.19
CA MET A 56 -17.71 -4.86 1.49
C MET A 56 -17.39 -4.02 0.25
N ILE A 57 -18.16 -2.96 0.00
CA ILE A 57 -17.91 -1.95 -1.05
C ILE A 57 -18.12 -0.56 -0.48
N SER A 58 -17.60 0.47 -1.16
CA SER A 58 -17.85 1.86 -0.79
C SER A 58 -18.48 2.65 -1.92
N VAL A 59 -19.52 3.43 -1.57
CA VAL A 59 -20.12 4.43 -2.45
C VAL A 59 -19.58 5.79 -2.06
N THR A 60 -19.06 6.53 -3.04
CA THR A 60 -18.37 7.80 -2.81
C THR A 60 -18.91 8.91 -3.69
N PHE A 61 -18.85 10.14 -3.18
CA PHE A 61 -19.36 11.34 -3.87
C PHE A 61 -18.31 12.44 -3.89
N ASP A 62 -18.03 13.00 -5.07
CA ASP A 62 -17.21 14.20 -5.19
C ASP A 62 -18.10 15.45 -5.14
N CYS A 63 -17.77 16.38 -4.24
CA CYS A 63 -18.56 17.58 -3.93
C CYS A 63 -17.74 18.85 -4.16
N ALA A 64 -17.95 19.50 -5.31
CA ALA A 64 -17.14 20.65 -5.71
C ALA A 64 -17.95 21.92 -6.03
N TRP A 65 -19.19 21.81 -6.52
CA TRP A 65 -19.89 22.96 -7.12
C TRP A 65 -21.19 23.34 -6.43
N GLY A 66 -22.21 22.48 -6.48
CA GLY A 66 -23.54 22.77 -5.93
C GLY A 66 -24.00 21.71 -4.92
N ASN A 67 -25.12 21.98 -4.27
CA ASN A 67 -25.63 21.25 -3.10
C ASN A 67 -27.13 20.92 -3.19
N SER A 68 -27.78 21.08 -4.36
CA SER A 68 -29.24 21.09 -4.47
C SER A 68 -29.88 19.79 -3.99
N ASN A 69 -29.11 18.71 -3.94
CA ASN A 69 -29.59 17.36 -3.65
C ASN A 69 -29.02 16.77 -2.35
N THR A 70 -28.31 17.54 -1.51
CA THR A 70 -27.66 16.96 -0.31
C THR A 70 -28.67 16.33 0.66
N ASP A 71 -29.78 17.01 0.97
CA ASP A 71 -30.80 16.47 1.87
C ASP A 71 -31.49 15.23 1.28
N GLU A 72 -31.68 15.20 -0.05
CA GLU A 72 -32.24 14.04 -0.76
C GLU A 72 -31.27 12.85 -0.70
N LEU A 73 -29.98 13.06 -0.94
CA LEU A 73 -28.95 12.03 -0.82
C LEU A 73 -28.88 11.45 0.59
N ILE A 74 -28.93 12.29 1.62
CA ILE A 74 -28.99 11.83 3.03
C ILE A 74 -30.22 10.95 3.24
N SER A 75 -31.39 11.33 2.73
CA SER A 75 -32.61 10.52 2.84
C SER A 75 -32.45 9.16 2.17
N ILE A 76 -31.98 9.14 0.91
CA ILE A 76 -31.77 7.91 0.14
C ILE A 76 -30.81 6.97 0.85
N LEU A 77 -29.66 7.48 1.31
CA LEU A 77 -28.65 6.68 1.99
C LEU A 77 -29.15 6.18 3.35
N SER A 78 -29.90 7.01 4.09
CA SER A 78 -30.52 6.62 5.36
C SER A 78 -31.57 5.53 5.19
N GLU A 79 -32.45 5.64 4.20
CA GLU A 79 -33.46 4.63 3.88
C GLU A 79 -32.82 3.28 3.49
N ALA A 80 -31.72 3.34 2.74
CA ALA A 80 -30.91 2.18 2.37
C ALA A 80 -30.00 1.67 3.51
N LYS A 81 -29.89 2.40 4.63
CA LYS A 81 -28.97 2.13 5.75
C LYS A 81 -27.50 2.07 5.32
N VAL A 82 -27.12 2.91 4.37
CA VAL A 82 -25.78 2.97 3.79
C VAL A 82 -24.99 4.14 4.37
N LYS A 83 -23.74 3.89 4.75
CA LYS A 83 -22.74 4.94 4.98
C LYS A 83 -21.86 5.08 3.73
N ALA A 84 -21.44 6.30 3.47
CA ALA A 84 -20.78 6.72 2.23
C ALA A 84 -19.66 7.70 2.55
N THR A 85 -18.79 7.96 1.58
CA THR A 85 -17.68 8.90 1.71
C THR A 85 -17.85 10.07 0.76
N PHE A 86 -17.84 11.29 1.29
CA PHE A 86 -17.98 12.52 0.51
C PHE A 86 -16.61 13.22 0.46
N PHE A 87 -16.02 13.24 -0.73
CA PHE A 87 -14.79 13.99 -1.01
C PHE A 87 -15.20 15.42 -1.34
N VAL A 88 -14.93 16.35 -0.42
CA VAL A 88 -15.39 17.74 -0.51
C VAL A 88 -14.24 18.68 -0.85
N THR A 89 -14.50 19.67 -1.71
CA THR A 89 -13.53 20.74 -1.92
C THR A 89 -13.59 21.75 -0.78
N GLY A 90 -12.51 22.48 -0.57
CA GLY A 90 -12.51 23.59 0.40
C GLY A 90 -13.42 24.74 -0.03
N GLU A 91 -13.55 25.03 -1.33
CA GLU A 91 -14.55 25.98 -1.84
C GLU A 91 -15.99 25.53 -1.58
N PHE A 92 -16.28 24.22 -1.68
CA PHE A 92 -17.57 23.67 -1.32
C PHE A 92 -17.83 23.84 0.18
N ALA A 93 -16.80 23.61 1.01
CA ALA A 93 -16.88 23.80 2.46
C ALA A 93 -17.14 25.25 2.89
N ASP A 94 -16.58 26.22 2.17
CA ASP A 94 -16.85 27.64 2.44
C ASP A 94 -18.29 28.03 2.10
N LYS A 95 -18.85 27.47 1.02
CA LYS A 95 -20.20 27.79 0.53
C LYS A 95 -21.30 27.07 1.29
N TYR A 96 -21.08 25.81 1.63
CA TYR A 96 -22.10 24.90 2.17
C TYR A 96 -21.66 24.18 3.44
N PRO A 97 -21.18 24.90 4.49
CA PRO A 97 -20.69 24.27 5.70
C PRO A 97 -21.78 23.50 6.47
N ASP A 98 -23.04 23.94 6.39
CA ASP A 98 -24.15 23.26 7.05
C ASP A 98 -24.46 21.91 6.40
N ASP A 99 -24.29 21.77 5.09
CA ASP A 99 -24.51 20.51 4.38
C ASP A 99 -23.42 19.48 4.69
N ILE A 100 -22.15 19.91 4.77
CA ILE A 100 -21.06 19.07 5.25
C ILE A 100 -21.35 18.60 6.69
N ARG A 101 -21.84 19.50 7.54
CA ARG A 101 -22.20 19.16 8.91
C ARG A 101 -23.31 18.12 8.96
N LYS A 102 -24.40 18.29 8.19
CA LYS A 102 -25.49 17.31 8.10
C LYS A 102 -24.98 15.94 7.64
N LEU A 103 -24.13 15.91 6.61
CA LEU A 103 -23.53 14.67 6.11
C LEU A 103 -22.71 13.97 7.22
N SER A 104 -21.89 14.72 7.93
CA SER A 104 -21.09 14.21 9.05
C SER A 104 -21.94 13.74 10.23
N GLU A 105 -22.97 14.50 10.63
CA GLU A 105 -23.92 14.15 11.70
C GLU A 105 -24.79 12.94 11.33
N ALA A 106 -25.08 12.76 10.04
CA ALA A 106 -25.70 11.55 9.50
C ALA A 106 -24.76 10.34 9.49
N GLY A 107 -23.50 10.49 9.91
CA GLY A 107 -22.51 9.42 10.03
C GLY A 107 -21.81 9.05 8.72
N HIS A 108 -21.84 9.92 7.71
CA HIS A 108 -21.02 9.76 6.52
C HIS A 108 -19.59 10.26 6.77
N GLU A 109 -18.63 9.68 6.05
CA GLU A 109 -17.24 10.12 6.08
C GLU A 109 -17.05 11.36 5.20
N ILE A 110 -16.35 12.37 5.70
CA ILE A 110 -15.99 13.58 4.95
C ILE A 110 -14.48 13.55 4.70
N ALA A 111 -14.09 13.55 3.42
CA ALA A 111 -12.72 13.43 2.96
C ALA A 111 -12.30 14.62 2.08
N ASN A 112 -11.00 14.73 1.81
CA ASN A 112 -10.42 15.90 1.13
C ASN A 112 -10.43 15.73 -0.40
N HIS A 113 -10.94 16.74 -1.11
CA HIS A 113 -10.94 16.80 -2.57
C HIS A 113 -10.21 18.03 -3.13
N SER A 114 -9.12 18.45 -2.49
CA SER A 114 -8.40 19.72 -2.71
C SER A 114 -9.19 20.97 -2.24
N ASP A 115 -8.53 22.10 -2.04
CA ASP A 115 -9.21 23.35 -1.67
C ASP A 115 -9.96 23.93 -2.88
N LYS A 116 -9.26 24.05 -4.03
CA LYS A 116 -9.72 24.82 -5.20
C LYS A 116 -10.05 23.99 -6.44
N HIS A 117 -10.03 22.66 -6.33
CA HIS A 117 -10.21 21.75 -7.47
C HIS A 117 -9.19 21.98 -8.63
N PRO A 118 -7.88 22.16 -8.38
CA PRO A 118 -6.89 22.38 -9.44
C PRO A 118 -6.50 21.09 -10.16
N HIS A 119 -5.97 21.22 -11.38
CA HIS A 119 -5.18 20.14 -11.99
C HIS A 119 -3.87 19.96 -11.20
N ILE A 120 -3.72 18.83 -10.49
CA ILE A 120 -2.56 18.61 -9.62
C ILE A 120 -1.35 18.01 -10.34
N LYS A 121 -1.55 17.45 -11.55
CA LYS A 121 -0.48 16.90 -12.35
C LYS A 121 0.50 18.00 -12.75
N GLY A 122 1.77 17.85 -12.39
CA GLY A 122 2.80 18.86 -12.61
C GLY A 122 2.79 20.03 -11.61
N MET A 123 1.81 20.10 -10.70
CA MET A 123 1.70 21.18 -9.70
C MET A 123 2.95 21.26 -8.82
N ASN A 124 3.26 22.46 -8.31
CA ASN A 124 4.35 22.63 -7.35
C ASN A 124 4.00 21.90 -6.03
N VAL A 125 4.99 21.25 -5.42
CA VAL A 125 4.80 20.49 -4.16
C VAL A 125 4.26 21.37 -3.03
N ASN A 126 4.77 22.60 -2.87
CA ASN A 126 4.32 23.49 -1.81
C ASN A 126 2.88 23.98 -2.03
N ASP A 127 2.50 24.22 -3.28
CA ASP A 127 1.13 24.62 -3.64
C ASP A 127 0.16 23.47 -3.36
N LEU A 128 0.51 22.24 -3.73
CA LEU A 128 -0.28 21.04 -3.43
C LEU A 128 -0.45 20.84 -1.92
N ILE A 129 0.63 20.98 -1.14
CA ILE A 129 0.59 20.87 0.33
C ILE A 129 -0.32 21.96 0.92
N ALA A 130 -0.19 23.21 0.44
CA ALA A 130 -0.96 24.34 0.96
C ALA A 130 -2.45 24.19 0.65
N ASP A 131 -2.78 23.84 -0.60
CA ASP A 131 -4.15 23.58 -1.05
C ASP A 131 -4.78 22.42 -0.26
N THR A 132 -4.09 21.29 -0.17
CA THR A 132 -4.58 20.12 0.58
C THR A 132 -4.81 20.45 2.05
N LYS A 133 -3.87 21.14 2.72
CA LYS A 133 -4.00 21.53 4.14
C LYS A 133 -5.15 22.49 4.38
N GLU A 134 -5.40 23.42 3.47
CA GLU A 134 -6.47 24.40 3.63
C GLU A 134 -7.84 23.73 3.56
N CYS A 135 -8.03 22.78 2.63
CA CYS A 135 -9.23 21.95 2.60
C CYS A 135 -9.39 21.13 3.89
N SER A 136 -8.35 20.42 4.36
CA SER A 136 -8.41 19.64 5.59
C SER A 136 -8.75 20.49 6.81
N ARG A 137 -8.19 21.70 6.89
CA ARG A 137 -8.49 22.68 7.95
C ARG A 137 -9.96 23.06 7.96
N LYS A 138 -10.56 23.35 6.80
CA LYS A 138 -11.98 23.71 6.67
C LYS A 138 -12.89 22.55 7.05
N ILE A 139 -12.60 21.34 6.56
CA ILE A 139 -13.33 20.11 6.92
C ILE A 139 -13.33 19.93 8.44
N LYS A 140 -12.15 19.96 9.06
CA LYS A 140 -12.02 19.78 10.51
C LYS A 140 -12.74 20.84 11.33
N MET A 141 -12.76 22.09 10.87
CA MET A 141 -13.51 23.15 11.55
C MET A 141 -15.02 22.90 11.56
N ILE A 142 -15.54 22.23 10.53
CA ILE A 142 -16.98 21.94 10.39
C ILE A 142 -17.35 20.65 11.12
N THR A 143 -16.56 19.59 10.95
CA THR A 143 -16.89 18.23 11.41
C THR A 143 -16.24 17.85 12.73
N GLY A 144 -15.17 18.54 13.14
CA GLY A 144 -14.30 18.15 14.25
C GLY A 144 -13.28 17.04 13.90
N CYS A 145 -13.36 16.47 12.70
CA CYS A 145 -12.52 15.37 12.23
C CYS A 145 -11.52 15.85 11.18
N GLU A 146 -10.23 15.55 11.37
CA GLU A 146 -9.21 15.77 10.33
C GLU A 146 -9.33 14.67 9.27
N PRO A 147 -9.49 14.99 7.98
CA PRO A 147 -9.55 13.99 6.93
C PRO A 147 -8.18 13.34 6.71
N THR A 148 -8.17 12.02 6.57
CA THR A 148 -6.97 11.20 6.26
C THR A 148 -6.95 10.72 4.81
N LEU A 149 -8.07 10.87 4.09
CA LEU A 149 -8.23 10.47 2.71
C LEU A 149 -8.19 11.69 1.78
N TYR A 150 -7.55 11.52 0.64
CA TYR A 150 -7.47 12.52 -0.42
C TYR A 150 -7.89 11.91 -1.76
N ARG A 151 -8.72 12.61 -2.53
CA ARG A 151 -9.00 12.27 -3.93
C ARG A 151 -8.60 13.43 -4.82
N ALA A 152 -7.81 13.14 -5.84
CA ALA A 152 -7.33 14.16 -6.78
C ALA A 152 -8.47 14.66 -7.67
N PRO A 153 -8.61 15.99 -7.86
CA PRO A 153 -9.50 16.55 -8.87
C PRO A 153 -9.25 15.93 -10.24
N TYR A 154 -10.32 15.69 -10.99
CA TYR A 154 -10.29 15.08 -12.34
C TYR A 154 -9.69 13.65 -12.38
N GLY A 155 -9.38 13.04 -11.23
CA GLY A 155 -8.64 11.77 -11.16
C GLY A 155 -7.20 11.87 -11.68
N GLU A 156 -6.67 13.08 -11.84
CA GLU A 156 -5.35 13.32 -12.42
C GLU A 156 -4.25 13.28 -11.36
N TYR A 157 -3.14 12.62 -11.67
CA TYR A 157 -1.96 12.59 -10.80
C TYR A 157 -0.67 12.32 -11.58
N ASP A 158 0.44 12.46 -10.86
CA ASP A 158 1.79 12.03 -11.23
C ASP A 158 2.52 11.52 -9.97
N ASP A 159 3.71 10.93 -10.13
CA ASP A 159 4.45 10.37 -8.98
C ASP A 159 4.80 11.41 -7.92
N LYS A 160 5.04 12.65 -8.35
CA LYS A 160 5.36 13.77 -7.46
C LYS A 160 4.17 14.14 -6.59
N SER A 161 2.99 14.28 -7.16
CA SER A 161 1.75 14.58 -6.43
C SER A 161 1.39 13.44 -5.48
N MET A 162 1.43 12.19 -5.94
CA MET A 162 1.15 11.04 -5.07
C MET A 162 2.16 10.92 -3.93
N THR A 163 3.46 11.02 -4.21
CA THR A 163 4.50 11.03 -3.17
C THR A 163 4.29 12.14 -2.15
N THR A 164 3.86 13.32 -2.60
CA THR A 164 3.53 14.45 -1.71
C THR A 164 2.35 14.12 -0.81
N ILE A 165 1.23 13.65 -1.36
CA ILE A 165 0.02 13.29 -0.60
C ILE A 165 0.32 12.19 0.43
N PHE A 166 1.03 11.13 0.03
CA PHE A 166 1.47 10.09 0.96
C PHE A 166 2.42 10.62 2.03
N GLY A 167 3.33 11.54 1.67
CA GLY A 167 4.24 12.21 2.61
C GLY A 167 3.53 13.11 3.62
N MET A 168 2.30 13.55 3.31
CA MET A 168 1.42 14.26 4.23
C MET A 168 0.69 13.31 5.19
N GLY A 169 0.89 12.00 5.07
CA GLY A 169 0.22 10.97 5.89
C GLY A 169 -1.21 10.67 5.43
N MET A 170 -1.55 11.02 4.18
CA MET A 170 -2.88 10.80 3.61
C MET A 170 -2.87 9.62 2.64
N SER A 171 -3.99 8.90 2.58
CA SER A 171 -4.23 7.88 1.54
C SER A 171 -4.87 8.52 0.32
N ALA A 172 -4.25 8.34 -0.85
CA ALA A 172 -4.81 8.79 -2.12
C ALA A 172 -5.81 7.75 -2.65
N ILE A 173 -7.05 8.17 -2.90
CA ILE A 173 -8.19 7.31 -3.27
C ILE A 173 -8.70 7.66 -4.67
N GLN A 174 -8.89 6.64 -5.49
CA GLN A 174 -9.54 6.67 -6.79
C GLN A 174 -10.84 5.84 -6.75
N TRP A 175 -11.24 5.29 -7.89
CA TRP A 175 -12.41 4.43 -8.05
C TRP A 175 -12.17 3.42 -9.16
N ASN A 176 -12.64 2.18 -8.98
CA ASN A 176 -12.66 1.18 -10.05
C ASN A 176 -14.02 1.13 -10.77
N LYS A 177 -15.02 1.86 -10.26
CA LYS A 177 -16.38 1.89 -10.80
C LYS A 177 -16.89 3.31 -10.89
N ASP A 178 -17.06 3.79 -12.12
CA ASP A 178 -17.46 5.16 -12.41
C ASP A 178 -18.90 5.19 -12.93
N SER A 179 -19.74 6.02 -12.33
CA SER A 179 -21.08 6.29 -12.84
C SER A 179 -21.05 7.12 -14.13
N ILE A 180 -20.03 7.98 -14.28
CA ILE A 180 -19.94 9.02 -15.31
C ILE A 180 -21.24 9.83 -15.31
N ASP A 181 -21.78 10.10 -14.12
CA ASP A 181 -23.03 10.81 -13.91
C ASP A 181 -22.93 12.29 -14.28
N TRP A 182 -21.73 12.88 -14.17
CA TRP A 182 -21.42 14.25 -14.57
C TRP A 182 -21.69 14.55 -16.06
N ASP A 183 -21.65 13.55 -16.93
CA ASP A 183 -22.02 13.66 -18.36
C ASP A 183 -23.55 13.59 -18.58
N LYS A 184 -24.31 13.59 -17.48
CA LYS A 184 -25.78 13.55 -17.44
C LYS A 184 -26.41 12.39 -18.24
N PRO A 185 -25.88 11.16 -18.16
CA PRO A 185 -26.52 9.99 -18.78
C PRO A 185 -27.88 9.71 -18.11
N SER A 186 -28.69 8.84 -18.72
CA SER A 186 -29.96 8.45 -18.10
C SER A 186 -29.73 7.69 -16.78
N PRO A 187 -30.69 7.70 -15.84
CA PRO A 187 -30.59 6.90 -14.62
C PRO A 187 -30.32 5.42 -14.88
N GLU A 188 -30.91 4.83 -15.92
CA GLU A 188 -30.70 3.43 -16.31
C GLU A 188 -29.25 3.16 -16.72
N THR A 189 -28.62 4.11 -17.41
CA THR A 189 -27.21 4.02 -17.80
C THR A 189 -26.29 4.09 -16.57
N ILE A 190 -26.62 4.95 -15.60
CA ILE A 190 -25.90 5.02 -14.32
C ILE A 190 -26.02 3.69 -13.58
N ILE A 191 -27.24 3.13 -13.50
CA ILE A 191 -27.49 1.83 -12.87
C ILE A 191 -26.67 0.73 -13.54
N GLU A 192 -26.70 0.62 -14.87
CA GLU A 192 -25.96 -0.40 -15.61
C GLU A 192 -24.46 -0.32 -15.30
N ARG A 193 -23.85 0.87 -15.40
CA ARG A 193 -22.40 1.06 -15.19
C ARG A 193 -21.95 0.71 -13.77
N THR A 194 -22.82 0.94 -12.78
CA THR A 194 -22.46 0.87 -11.36
C THR A 194 -22.92 -0.41 -10.66
N THR A 195 -23.66 -1.28 -11.34
CA THR A 195 -24.15 -2.55 -10.77
C THR A 195 -23.58 -3.79 -11.43
N VAL A 196 -22.81 -3.65 -12.51
CA VAL A 196 -22.19 -4.77 -13.23
C VAL A 196 -20.69 -4.92 -12.93
N ASN A 197 -20.21 -6.17 -12.93
CA ASN A 197 -18.81 -6.53 -12.69
C ASN A 197 -18.26 -5.95 -11.38
N ILE A 198 -19.10 -5.85 -10.35
CA ILE A 198 -18.71 -5.38 -9.02
C ILE A 198 -18.04 -6.53 -8.29
N THR A 199 -16.96 -6.23 -7.58
CA THR A 199 -16.25 -7.18 -6.73
C THR A 199 -16.17 -6.63 -5.31
N SER A 200 -15.99 -7.52 -4.34
CA SER A 200 -15.67 -7.08 -2.97
C SER A 200 -14.44 -6.16 -2.99
N GLY A 201 -14.52 -5.08 -2.23
CA GLY A 201 -13.56 -3.98 -2.16
C GLY A 201 -13.67 -2.93 -3.27
N SER A 202 -14.75 -2.93 -4.06
CA SER A 202 -14.97 -1.89 -5.08
C SER A 202 -15.25 -0.52 -4.44
N ILE A 203 -14.76 0.53 -5.09
CA ILE A 203 -15.01 1.94 -4.77
C ILE A 203 -15.75 2.56 -5.94
N LEU A 204 -16.99 3.00 -5.69
CA LEU A 204 -17.87 3.59 -6.70
C LEU A 204 -17.82 5.11 -6.62
N LEU A 205 -17.72 5.79 -7.77
CA LEU A 205 -17.76 7.26 -7.89
C LEU A 205 -19.10 7.79 -8.41
N PHE A 206 -19.62 8.79 -7.72
CA PHE A 206 -20.74 9.64 -8.08
C PHE A 206 -20.43 11.12 -7.76
N HIS A 207 -21.33 12.03 -8.12
CA HIS A 207 -21.27 13.45 -7.73
C HIS A 207 -22.56 13.88 -7.01
N ASN A 208 -22.45 14.86 -6.11
CA ASN A 208 -23.50 15.18 -5.12
C ASN A 208 -24.66 16.07 -5.62
N ASP A 209 -24.58 16.61 -6.84
CA ASP A 209 -25.48 17.69 -7.31
C ASP A 209 -26.13 17.38 -8.66
N LEU A 210 -26.49 16.12 -8.89
CA LEU A 210 -26.99 15.64 -10.17
C LEU A 210 -28.32 14.90 -10.03
N GLU A 211 -29.35 15.40 -10.72
CA GLU A 211 -30.72 14.86 -10.68
C GLU A 211 -30.78 13.38 -11.13
N ASN A 212 -30.00 13.00 -12.14
CA ASN A 212 -29.99 11.60 -12.60
C ASN A 212 -29.29 10.68 -11.60
N THR A 213 -28.34 11.20 -10.81
CA THR A 213 -27.72 10.45 -9.71
C THR A 213 -28.73 10.13 -8.62
N THR A 214 -29.51 11.12 -8.15
CA THR A 214 -30.54 10.86 -7.12
C THR A 214 -31.65 9.93 -7.61
N LYS A 215 -32.02 9.99 -8.89
CA LYS A 215 -32.97 9.03 -9.50
C LYS A 215 -32.42 7.60 -9.60
N ALA A 216 -31.13 7.44 -9.92
CA ALA A 216 -30.49 6.14 -10.10
C ALA A 216 -30.16 5.46 -8.77
N LEU A 217 -29.67 6.24 -7.79
CA LEU A 217 -29.03 5.75 -6.58
C LEU A 217 -29.90 4.76 -5.78
N PRO A 218 -31.22 4.97 -5.55
CA PRO A 218 -32.04 4.00 -4.84
C PRO A 218 -32.02 2.60 -5.48
N THR A 219 -32.06 2.54 -6.82
CA THR A 219 -32.01 1.28 -7.56
C THR A 219 -30.61 0.67 -7.53
N VAL A 220 -29.56 1.50 -7.61
CA VAL A 220 -28.16 1.04 -7.47
C VAL A 220 -27.95 0.36 -6.12
N LEU A 221 -28.29 1.05 -5.02
CA LEU A 221 -28.11 0.52 -3.66
C LEU A 221 -28.90 -0.77 -3.44
N LYS A 222 -30.15 -0.81 -3.93
CA LYS A 222 -30.98 -2.02 -3.90
C LYS A 222 -30.33 -3.18 -4.68
N ASN A 223 -29.93 -2.96 -5.92
CA ASN A 223 -29.37 -4.01 -6.78
C ASN A 223 -28.06 -4.58 -6.21
N LEU A 224 -27.21 -3.73 -5.63
CA LEU A 224 -25.95 -4.16 -5.01
C LEU A 224 -26.20 -4.94 -3.70
N SER A 225 -27.18 -4.49 -2.90
CA SER A 225 -27.62 -5.24 -1.70
C SER A 225 -28.18 -6.61 -2.07
N GLU A 226 -29.00 -6.69 -3.13
CA GLU A 226 -29.56 -7.96 -3.63
C GLU A 226 -28.49 -8.90 -4.22
N GLN A 227 -27.35 -8.36 -4.65
CA GLN A 227 -26.16 -9.13 -5.03
C GLN A 227 -25.33 -9.62 -3.82
N GLY A 228 -25.68 -9.19 -2.60
CA GLY A 228 -25.00 -9.59 -1.36
C GLY A 228 -23.83 -8.70 -0.95
N PHE A 229 -23.72 -7.50 -1.51
CA PHE A 229 -22.73 -6.52 -1.07
C PHE A 229 -23.20 -5.74 0.16
N GLU A 230 -22.25 -5.45 1.05
CA GLU A 230 -22.44 -4.57 2.20
C GLU A 230 -21.69 -3.26 1.98
N PHE A 231 -22.19 -2.17 2.56
CA PHE A 231 -21.66 -0.83 2.32
C PHE A 231 -20.93 -0.28 3.53
N CYS A 232 -19.80 0.36 3.28
CA CYS A 232 -19.00 1.02 4.29
C CYS A 232 -18.36 2.30 3.76
N THR A 233 -17.81 3.12 4.66
CA THR A 233 -17.00 4.27 4.24
C THR A 233 -15.67 3.78 3.66
N VAL A 234 -14.92 4.66 2.98
CA VAL A 234 -13.65 4.26 2.38
C VAL A 234 -12.65 3.91 3.47
N SER A 235 -12.60 4.67 4.57
CA SER A 235 -11.71 4.33 5.70
C SER A 235 -11.98 2.93 6.26
N GLU A 236 -13.24 2.50 6.34
CA GLU A 236 -13.61 1.14 6.77
C GLU A 236 -13.29 0.07 5.71
N LEU A 237 -13.32 0.45 4.42
CA LEU A 237 -12.99 -0.43 3.30
C LEU A 237 -11.48 -0.69 3.17
N LEU A 238 -10.64 0.28 3.55
CA LEU A 238 -9.19 0.13 3.47
C LEU A 238 -8.70 -0.98 4.41
N LEU A 239 -7.56 -1.57 4.05
CA LEU A 239 -6.89 -2.56 4.89
C LEU A 239 -6.08 -1.89 5.99
N ASP A 240 -6.20 -2.45 7.18
CA ASP A 240 -5.26 -2.20 8.27
C ASP A 240 -3.96 -3.01 8.07
N GLY A 241 -2.85 -2.50 8.59
CA GLY A 241 -1.55 -3.19 8.56
C GLY A 241 -0.76 -3.03 7.26
N GLU A 242 0.18 -3.94 7.01
CA GLU A 242 1.00 -3.88 5.80
C GLU A 242 0.22 -4.36 4.56
N TYR A 243 0.33 -3.59 3.49
CA TYR A 243 -0.27 -3.90 2.19
C TYR A 243 0.67 -3.51 1.05
N THR A 244 0.40 -4.06 -0.12
CA THR A 244 0.98 -3.59 -1.39
C THR A 244 -0.12 -3.02 -2.28
N ILE A 245 0.26 -2.23 -3.28
CA ILE A 245 -0.65 -1.77 -4.33
C ILE A 245 -0.16 -2.38 -5.64
N ASP A 246 -1.02 -3.10 -6.35
CA ASP A 246 -0.67 -3.69 -7.64
C ASP A 246 -0.67 -2.64 -8.77
N SER A 247 -0.30 -3.05 -9.98
CA SER A 247 -0.24 -2.15 -11.13
C SER A 247 -1.60 -1.57 -11.56
N ASN A 248 -2.72 -2.13 -11.06
CA ASN A 248 -4.07 -1.64 -11.31
C ASN A 248 -4.58 -0.73 -10.18
N GLY A 249 -3.74 -0.44 -9.18
CA GLY A 249 -4.14 0.37 -8.03
C GLY A 249 -4.97 -0.41 -6.99
N MET A 250 -4.97 -1.75 -7.04
CA MET A 250 -5.65 -2.56 -6.02
C MET A 250 -4.79 -2.67 -4.78
N GLN A 251 -5.34 -2.28 -3.62
CA GLN A 251 -4.73 -2.51 -2.31
C GLN A 251 -4.84 -4.00 -1.96
N ILE A 252 -3.72 -4.68 -1.74
CA ILE A 252 -3.65 -6.12 -1.46
C ILE A 252 -3.04 -6.31 -0.08
N PRO A 253 -3.67 -7.06 0.84
CA PRO A 253 -3.04 -7.36 2.12
C PRO A 253 -1.72 -8.05 1.84
N LYS A 254 -0.64 -7.54 2.41
CA LYS A 254 0.60 -8.31 2.44
C LYS A 254 0.28 -9.44 3.40
N ALA A 255 0.14 -10.66 2.88
CA ALA A 255 -0.17 -11.83 3.70
C ALA A 255 0.73 -11.77 4.93
N ASN A 256 0.14 -11.88 6.13
CA ASN A 256 0.84 -11.74 7.40
C ASN A 256 2.27 -12.26 7.24
N ALA A 257 3.25 -11.37 7.44
CA ALA A 257 4.48 -11.82 8.05
C ALA A 257 4.00 -12.60 9.28
N THR A 258 4.07 -13.93 9.20
CA THR A 258 4.14 -14.76 10.39
C THR A 258 5.10 -14.05 11.31
N ALA A 259 4.69 -13.81 12.57
CA ALA A 259 5.45 -13.01 13.55
C ALA A 259 6.94 -13.09 13.24
N ALA A 260 7.54 -11.94 12.84
CA ALA A 260 8.83 -11.91 12.16
C ALA A 260 9.76 -12.95 12.79
N ILE A 261 10.10 -13.98 12.02
CA ILE A 261 10.92 -15.07 12.54
C ILE A 261 12.25 -14.42 12.90
N VAL A 262 12.52 -14.34 14.20
CA VAL A 262 13.80 -13.83 14.69
C VAL A 262 14.78 -14.99 14.52
N TYR A 263 15.52 -14.95 13.42
CA TYR A 263 16.57 -15.90 13.10
C TYR A 263 17.79 -15.69 14.01
N SER A 264 18.06 -14.45 14.39
CA SER A 264 19.19 -14.05 15.24
C SER A 264 18.90 -12.75 16.01
N GLU A 265 19.67 -12.47 17.06
CA GLU A 265 19.68 -11.16 17.73
C GLU A 265 20.28 -10.04 16.84
N ASN A 266 20.95 -10.41 15.74
CA ASN A 266 21.50 -9.47 14.77
C ASN A 266 20.47 -9.12 13.68
N SER A 267 20.07 -7.85 13.60
CA SER A 267 19.09 -7.37 12.61
C SER A 267 19.52 -7.57 11.15
N THR A 268 20.82 -7.50 10.86
CA THR A 268 21.36 -7.74 9.51
C THR A 268 21.26 -9.21 9.13
N VAL A 269 21.43 -10.12 10.10
CA VAL A 269 21.20 -11.56 9.91
C VAL A 269 19.72 -11.84 9.65
N ASN A 270 18.81 -11.23 10.42
CA ASN A 270 17.37 -11.37 10.19
C ASN A 270 16.97 -10.92 8.78
N SER A 271 17.44 -9.75 8.35
CA SER A 271 17.19 -9.25 6.98
C SER A 271 17.76 -10.18 5.90
N ALA A 272 18.90 -10.82 6.14
CA ALA A 272 19.47 -11.80 5.23
C ALA A 272 18.56 -13.03 5.09
N PHE A 273 18.08 -13.59 6.21
CA PHE A 273 17.20 -14.76 6.19
C PHE A 273 15.79 -14.46 5.63
N GLU A 274 15.27 -13.25 5.85
CA GLU A 274 14.05 -12.77 5.16
C GLU A 274 14.26 -12.76 3.64
N THR A 275 15.37 -12.19 3.16
CA THR A 275 15.72 -12.18 1.74
C THR A 275 15.82 -13.60 1.18
N LEU A 276 16.44 -14.53 1.90
CA LEU A 276 16.53 -15.93 1.50
C LEU A 276 15.16 -16.62 1.47
N SER A 277 14.28 -16.34 2.44
CA SER A 277 12.92 -16.90 2.48
C SER A 277 12.07 -16.51 1.27
N GLU A 278 12.28 -15.31 0.72
CA GLU A 278 11.57 -14.85 -0.47
C GLU A 278 12.16 -15.38 -1.79
N LYS A 279 13.46 -15.70 -1.81
CA LYS A 279 14.20 -16.02 -3.05
C LYS A 279 14.47 -17.50 -3.25
N LEU A 280 14.53 -18.29 -2.17
CA LEU A 280 14.75 -19.73 -2.24
C LEU A 280 13.45 -20.49 -2.49
N THR A 281 13.53 -21.51 -3.34
CA THR A 281 12.45 -22.47 -3.52
C THR A 281 12.56 -23.59 -2.47
N ALA A 282 11.49 -24.35 -2.23
CA ALA A 282 11.54 -25.54 -1.37
C ALA A 282 12.65 -26.51 -1.80
N SER A 283 12.79 -26.77 -3.12
CA SER A 283 13.87 -27.59 -3.67
C SER A 283 15.28 -27.06 -3.35
N ASP A 284 15.45 -25.73 -3.27
CA ASP A 284 16.74 -25.15 -2.89
C ASP A 284 17.06 -25.37 -1.41
N ILE A 285 16.03 -25.32 -0.55
CA ILE A 285 16.14 -25.57 0.89
C ILE A 285 16.41 -27.04 1.17
N ASP A 286 15.74 -27.96 0.47
CA ASP A 286 16.00 -29.40 0.52
C ASP A 286 17.44 -29.71 0.09
N ALA A 287 17.91 -29.11 -1.02
CA ALA A 287 19.28 -29.29 -1.50
C ALA A 287 20.33 -28.79 -0.49
N LEU A 288 20.06 -27.67 0.18
CA LEU A 288 20.90 -27.14 1.26
C LEU A 288 20.94 -28.07 2.48
N ALA A 289 19.80 -28.65 2.86
CA ALA A 289 19.70 -29.57 3.99
C ALA A 289 20.38 -30.93 3.72
N GLU A 290 20.26 -31.46 2.51
CA GLU A 290 20.80 -32.78 2.15
C GLU A 290 22.28 -32.75 1.78
N SER A 291 22.71 -31.74 1.04
CA SER A 291 24.05 -31.70 0.42
C SER A 291 24.94 -30.56 0.93
N GLY A 292 24.43 -29.71 1.84
CA GLY A 292 25.16 -28.58 2.39
C GLY A 292 25.46 -27.49 1.35
N LEU A 293 26.36 -26.57 1.71
CA LEU A 293 26.72 -25.41 0.87
C LEU A 293 27.66 -25.80 -0.28
N THR A 294 27.09 -26.31 -1.37
CA THR A 294 27.85 -26.59 -2.60
C THR A 294 28.33 -25.29 -3.26
N PRO A 295 29.40 -25.31 -4.10
CA PRO A 295 29.89 -24.11 -4.78
C PRO A 295 28.84 -23.40 -5.65
N ASP A 296 27.93 -24.15 -6.28
CA ASP A 296 26.87 -23.57 -7.10
C ASP A 296 25.76 -22.97 -6.22
N MET A 297 25.44 -23.60 -5.10
CA MET A 297 24.51 -23.03 -4.11
C MET A 297 25.09 -21.76 -3.46
N ALA A 298 26.38 -21.74 -3.11
CA ALA A 298 27.07 -20.56 -2.61
C ALA A 298 27.02 -19.39 -3.61
N ARG A 299 27.21 -19.69 -4.91
CA ARG A 299 27.08 -18.69 -5.97
C ARG A 299 25.65 -18.18 -6.11
N LYS A 300 24.65 -19.04 -5.93
CA LYS A 300 23.23 -18.68 -5.96
C LYS A 300 22.85 -17.79 -4.77
N LEU A 301 23.21 -18.18 -3.54
CA LEU A 301 22.93 -17.40 -2.32
C LEU A 301 23.61 -16.04 -2.32
N SER A 302 24.88 -15.97 -2.75
CA SER A 302 25.59 -14.69 -2.89
C SER A 302 25.02 -13.78 -3.99
N GLY A 303 24.24 -14.33 -4.92
CA GLY A 303 23.48 -13.55 -5.90
C GLY A 303 22.22 -12.88 -5.34
N TYR A 304 21.73 -13.32 -4.17
CA TYR A 304 20.56 -12.75 -3.50
C TYR A 304 20.93 -11.78 -2.38
N LEU A 305 22.09 -11.94 -1.77
CA LEU A 305 22.50 -11.22 -0.58
C LEU A 305 23.48 -10.09 -0.87
N THR A 306 23.41 -9.03 -0.07
CA THR A 306 24.41 -7.96 -0.07
C THR A 306 25.71 -8.40 0.61
N SER A 307 26.82 -7.71 0.33
CA SER A 307 28.10 -7.97 1.01
C SER A 307 28.00 -7.84 2.53
N GLU A 308 27.19 -6.91 3.03
CA GLU A 308 26.97 -6.70 4.47
C GLU A 308 26.24 -7.89 5.11
N GLN A 309 25.19 -8.40 4.44
CA GLN A 309 24.47 -9.61 4.87
C GLN A 309 25.37 -10.86 4.83
N ILE A 310 26.21 -11.01 3.79
CA ILE A 310 27.15 -12.13 3.68
C ILE A 310 28.17 -12.10 4.82
N THR A 311 28.72 -10.92 5.14
CA THR A 311 29.64 -10.76 6.26
C THR A 311 28.95 -11.09 7.59
N ALA A 312 27.75 -10.57 7.82
CA ALA A 312 27.00 -10.81 9.06
C ALA A 312 26.66 -12.30 9.26
N LEU A 313 26.33 -13.04 8.20
CA LEU A 313 26.13 -14.49 8.26
C LEU A 313 27.43 -15.24 8.55
N GLY A 314 28.56 -14.77 8.03
CA GLY A 314 29.88 -15.35 8.26
C GLY A 314 30.43 -15.14 9.67
N ASP A 315 29.90 -14.16 10.39
CA ASP A 315 30.28 -13.86 11.78
C ASP A 315 29.53 -14.72 12.82
N LEU A 316 28.50 -15.47 12.41
CA LEU A 316 27.79 -16.42 13.27
C LEU A 316 28.62 -17.68 13.54
N SER A 317 28.43 -18.29 14.71
CA SER A 317 28.89 -19.65 14.94
C SER A 317 28.12 -20.65 14.09
N GLU A 318 28.70 -21.83 13.86
CA GLU A 318 28.05 -22.92 13.10
C GLU A 318 26.71 -23.33 13.73
N GLU A 319 26.60 -23.34 15.06
CA GLU A 319 25.37 -23.66 15.79
C GLU A 319 24.28 -22.61 15.59
N GLU A 320 24.63 -21.31 15.62
CA GLU A 320 23.69 -20.20 15.39
C GLU A 320 23.19 -20.17 13.94
N LEU A 321 24.09 -20.42 12.99
CA LEU A 321 23.75 -20.45 11.57
C LEU A 321 22.82 -21.63 11.25
N LEU A 322 23.10 -22.82 11.81
CA LEU A 322 22.24 -24.00 11.66
C LEU A 322 20.88 -23.79 12.34
N GLY A 323 20.84 -23.21 13.54
CA GLY A 323 19.58 -22.85 14.21
C GLY A 323 18.73 -21.89 13.40
N SER A 324 19.34 -20.85 12.83
CA SER A 324 18.69 -19.90 11.93
C SER A 324 18.14 -20.57 10.66
N PHE A 325 18.92 -21.50 10.09
CA PHE A 325 18.51 -22.23 8.89
C PHE A 325 17.34 -23.21 9.17
N GLU A 326 17.32 -23.86 10.34
CA GLU A 326 16.19 -24.70 10.75
C GLU A 326 14.90 -23.89 10.92
N LEU A 327 14.98 -22.67 11.44
CA LEU A 327 13.85 -21.74 11.49
C LEU A 327 13.34 -21.39 10.08
N LEU A 328 14.25 -21.12 9.14
CA LEU A 328 13.91 -20.86 7.73
C LEU A 328 13.21 -22.07 7.10
N LYS A 329 13.71 -23.28 7.32
CA LYS A 329 13.10 -24.52 6.86
C LYS A 329 11.69 -24.67 7.41
N ASN A 330 11.51 -24.53 8.72
CA ASN A 330 10.20 -24.62 9.37
C ASN A 330 9.22 -23.55 8.86
N ALA A 331 9.69 -22.35 8.53
CA ALA A 331 8.88 -21.30 7.92
C ALA A 331 8.32 -21.71 6.55
N VAL A 332 9.13 -22.40 5.75
CA VAL A 332 8.77 -22.79 4.39
C VAL A 332 7.90 -24.06 4.35
N TYR A 333 8.15 -25.04 5.22
CA TYR A 333 7.39 -26.30 5.25
C TYR A 333 6.22 -26.32 6.26
N GLY A 334 6.21 -25.43 7.25
CA GLY A 334 5.19 -25.38 8.32
C GLY A 334 3.82 -24.83 7.91
N SER A 335 3.64 -24.40 6.67
CA SER A 335 2.37 -23.91 6.13
C SER A 335 1.48 -25.01 5.52
N ASP A 336 2.00 -26.23 5.30
CA ASP A 336 1.30 -27.31 4.58
C ASP A 336 0.78 -28.48 5.45
N THR A 337 0.87 -28.40 6.78
CA THR A 337 0.24 -29.39 7.68
C THR A 337 -0.99 -28.83 8.39
N ASN A 338 -2.04 -28.54 7.63
CA ASN A 338 -3.40 -28.59 8.17
C ASN A 338 -4.37 -29.25 7.17
N SER A 339 -4.11 -30.50 6.83
CA SER A 339 -5.11 -31.40 6.25
C SER A 339 -4.99 -32.81 6.86
N GLY A 340 -5.85 -33.07 7.84
CA GLY A 340 -6.43 -34.37 8.17
C GLY A 340 -5.51 -35.55 8.51
N SER A 341 -5.45 -35.90 9.80
CA SER A 341 -5.66 -37.31 10.18
C SER A 341 -6.39 -37.40 11.52
N THR A 342 -7.65 -37.81 11.40
CA THR A 342 -8.43 -38.63 12.33
C THR A 342 -7.61 -39.34 13.41
N ASP A 343 -7.91 -39.03 14.68
CA ASP A 343 -7.64 -39.94 15.79
C ASP A 343 -8.51 -41.19 15.62
N SER A 344 -7.87 -42.26 15.13
CA SER A 344 -8.35 -43.63 15.30
C SER A 344 -7.14 -44.55 15.44
N ASP A 345 -6.79 -44.87 16.68
CA ASP A 345 -6.47 -46.25 17.08
C ASP A 345 -6.40 -46.30 18.62
N ASN A 346 -7.39 -46.91 19.28
CA ASN A 346 -7.46 -48.35 19.52
C ASN A 346 -6.45 -48.81 20.59
N THR A 347 -6.90 -48.81 21.85
CA THR A 347 -6.36 -49.70 22.88
C THR A 347 -7.41 -50.77 23.21
N SER A 348 -7.22 -51.93 22.59
CA SER A 348 -7.20 -53.24 23.23
C SER A 348 -8.15 -53.50 24.40
N SER A 349 -9.12 -54.38 24.12
CA SER A 349 -9.47 -55.58 24.86
C SER A 349 -9.54 -55.51 26.40
N LEU A 350 -10.74 -55.75 26.93
CA LEU A 350 -10.95 -56.67 28.04
C LEU A 350 -12.38 -57.23 27.98
N VAL A 351 -12.43 -58.51 27.64
CA VAL A 351 -13.55 -59.43 27.89
C VAL A 351 -13.63 -59.65 29.40
N LYS A 352 -14.82 -59.51 30.00
CA LYS A 352 -15.51 -60.53 30.82
C LYS A 352 -16.66 -59.92 31.62
N ASP A 353 -17.80 -60.59 31.45
CA ASP A 353 -18.98 -60.74 32.32
C ASP A 353 -19.85 -59.51 32.63
#